data_AF-A0A538CI86-F1
#
_entry.id   AF-A0A538CI86-F1
#
_cell.length_a   1.000
_cell.length_b   1.000
_cell.length_c   1.000
_cell.angle_alpha   90.00
_cell.angle_beta   90.00
_cell.angle_gamma   90.00
#
_symmetry.space_group_name_H-M   'P 1'
#
loop_
_entity.id
_entity.type
_entity.pdbx_description
1 polymer ?
#
loop_
_entity_poly.entity_id
_entity_poly.type
_entity_poly.pdbx_seq_one_letter_code
_entity_poly.pdbx_strand_id
1 'polypeptide(L)' 'MRVVIADDSLLMREGVARVLADAGMEIVAGVGDADGLRRVVATEKPDVAIVDVRMPPT' A
#
# COMPACT_ATOMS: atom_id res chain seq x y z
N MET A 1 3.79 -6.99 11.35
CA MET A 1 2.51 -6.87 10.62
C MET A 1 2.81 -6.38 9.23
N ARG A 2 2.32 -7.08 8.22
CA ARG A 2 2.62 -6.89 6.80
C ARG A 2 1.56 -6.00 6.18
N VAL A 3 1.96 -4.90 5.59
CA VAL A 3 1.07 -3.86 5.09
C VAL A 3 1.34 -3.59 3.62
N VAL A 4 0.28 -3.47 2.83
CA VAL A 4 0.33 -2.91 1.48
C VAL A 4 -0.29 -1.50 1.48
N ILE A 5 0.31 -0.58 0.72
CA ILE A 5 -0.20 0.79 0.56
C ILE A 5 -0.59 0.99 -0.90
N ALA A 6 -1.84 1.37 -1.15
CA ALA A 6 -2.36 1.72 -2.45
C ALA A 6 -2.77 3.20 -2.45
N ASP A 7 -2.04 4.01 -3.21
CA ASP A 7 -2.21 5.46 -3.31
C ASP A 7 -1.56 5.92 -4.63
N ASP A 8 -2.27 6.71 -5.45
CA ASP A 8 -1.78 7.18 -6.75
C ASP A 8 -0.71 8.29 -6.59
N SER A 9 -0.65 8.94 -5.43
CA SER A 9 0.41 9.87 -5.05
C SER A 9 1.62 9.15 -4.49
N LEU A 10 2.71 9.11 -5.27
CA LEU A 10 3.99 8.58 -4.83
C LEU A 10 4.46 9.22 -3.51
N LEU A 11 4.30 10.55 -3.37
CA LEU A 11 4.76 11.26 -2.17
C LEU A 11 3.99 10.82 -0.91
N MET A 12 2.66 10.69 -0.99
CA MET A 12 1.88 10.21 0.16
C MET A 12 2.20 8.77 0.50
N ARG A 13 2.37 7.92 -0.53
CA ARG A 13 2.74 6.52 -0.33
C ARG A 13 4.05 6.37 0.43
N GLU A 14 5.10 7.11 0.04
CA GLU A 14 6.39 7.08 0.74
C GLU A 14 6.29 7.66 2.15
N GLY A 15 5.52 8.74 2.34
CA GLY A 15 5.31 9.34 3.66
C GLY A 15 4.62 8.38 4.64
N VAL A 16 3.56 7.72 4.21
CA VAL A 16 2.85 6.72 5.01
C VAL A 16 3.74 5.50 5.27
N ALA A 17 4.43 4.99 4.25
CA ALA A 17 5.36 3.87 4.38
C ALA A 17 6.42 4.14 5.46
N ARG A 18 6.98 5.35 5.48
CA ARG A 18 8.00 5.74 6.47
C ARG A 18 7.46 5.71 7.90
N VAL A 19 6.29 6.28 8.14
CA VAL A 19 5.66 6.33 9.48
C VAL A 19 5.35 4.92 9.99
N LEU A 20 4.81 4.05 9.13
CA LEU A 20 4.46 2.68 9.50
C LEU A 20 5.70 1.80 9.71
N ALA A 21 6.75 1.98 8.91
CA ALA A 21 8.02 1.31 9.09
C ALA A 21 8.68 1.71 10.42
N ASP A 22 8.66 3.00 10.79
CA ASP A 22 9.14 3.47 12.09
C ASP A 22 8.32 2.90 13.27
N ALA A 23 7.06 2.53 13.02
CA ALA A 23 6.21 1.81 13.98
C ALA A 23 6.44 0.27 14.00
N GLY A 24 7.40 -0.25 13.23
CA GLY A 24 7.76 -1.68 13.19
C GLY A 24 6.88 -2.53 12.24
N MET A 25 6.15 -1.90 11.32
CA MET A 25 5.40 -2.61 10.28
C MET A 25 6.27 -2.90 9.06
N GLU A 26 6.01 -4.01 8.39
CA GLU A 26 6.70 -4.39 7.15
C GLU A 26 5.84 -3.95 5.96
N ILE A 27 6.36 -3.04 5.13
CA ILE A 27 5.68 -2.62 3.89
C ILE A 27 6.05 -3.59 2.78
N VAL A 28 5.11 -4.47 2.40
CA VAL A 28 5.38 -5.52 1.40
C VAL A 28 5.29 -5.00 -0.02
N ALA A 29 4.50 -3.95 -0.27
CA ALA A 29 4.51 -3.21 -1.52
C ALA A 29 3.83 -1.84 -1.40
N GLY A 30 4.15 -0.97 -2.35
CA GLY A 30 3.41 0.25 -2.65
C GLY A 30 2.90 0.22 -4.10
N VAL A 31 1.62 0.50 -4.31
CA VAL A 31 0.98 0.48 -5.64
C VAL A 31 0.19 1.76 -5.91
N GLY A 32 0.04 2.13 -7.18
CA GLY A 32 -0.66 3.34 -7.61
C GLY A 32 -2.07 3.13 -8.14
N ASP A 33 -2.49 1.87 -8.27
CA ASP A 33 -3.74 1.50 -8.93
C ASP A 33 -4.37 0.23 -8.32
N ALA A 34 -5.65 0.03 -8.61
CA ALA A 34 -6.46 -1.06 -8.07
C ALA A 34 -5.99 -2.45 -8.55
N ASP A 35 -5.49 -2.56 -9.77
CA ASP A 35 -5.04 -3.83 -10.33
C ASP A 35 -3.72 -4.29 -9.70
N GLY A 36 -2.82 -3.35 -9.45
CA GLY A 36 -1.60 -3.54 -8.66
C GLY A 36 -1.92 -4.00 -7.26
N LEU A 37 -2.89 -3.37 -6.59
CA LEU A 37 -3.33 -3.80 -5.26
C LEU A 37 -3.85 -5.24 -5.27
N ARG A 38 -4.72 -5.59 -6.21
CA ARG A 38 -5.25 -6.96 -6.34
C ARG A 38 -4.15 -7.99 -6.55
N ARG A 39 -3.16 -7.70 -7.41
CA ARG A 39 -2.01 -8.60 -7.66
C ARG A 39 -1.19 -8.79 -6.38
N VAL A 40 -0.80 -7.70 -5.73
CA VAL A 40 0.03 -7.75 -4.52
C VAL A 40 -0.69 -8.47 -3.39
N VAL A 41 -1.97 -8.21 -3.16
CA VAL A 41 -2.72 -8.89 -2.10
C VAL A 41 -2.75 -10.40 -2.33
N ALA A 42 -2.93 -10.84 -3.58
CA ALA A 42 -2.95 -12.26 -3.93
C ALA A 42 -1.59 -12.95 -3.75
N THR A 43 -0.48 -12.27 -4.05
CA THR A 43 0.88 -12.85 -3.96
C THR A 43 1.46 -12.72 -2.57
N GLU A 44 1.44 -11.52 -2.00
CA GLU A 44 2.09 -11.21 -0.74
C GLU A 44 1.26 -11.63 0.46
N LYS A 45 -0.07 -11.70 0.36
CA LYS A 45 -0.96 -11.99 1.49
C LYS A 45 -0.65 -11.08 2.71
N PRO A 46 -0.79 -9.75 2.57
CA PRO A 46 -0.58 -8.82 3.68
C PRO A 46 -1.67 -8.98 4.75
N ASP A 47 -1.36 -8.54 5.97
CA ASP A 47 -2.31 -8.51 7.09
C ASP A 47 -3.32 -7.36 6.93
N VAL A 48 -2.87 -6.22 6.38
CA VAL A 48 -3.65 -4.99 6.23
C VAL A 48 -3.34 -4.32 4.88
N ALA A 49 -4.37 -3.73 4.27
CA ALA A 49 -4.22 -2.83 3.13
C ALA A 49 -4.68 -1.42 3.50
N ILE A 50 -3.85 -0.42 3.21
CA ILE A 50 -4.23 1.00 3.28
C ILE A 50 -4.49 1.47 1.87
N VAL A 51 -5.67 2.04 1.62
CA VAL A 51 -6.16 2.34 0.27
C VAL A 51 -6.67 3.77 0.22
N ASP A 52 -6.14 4.60 -0.69
CA ASP A 52 -6.72 5.92 -0.98
C ASP A 52 -8.12 5.76 -1.57
N VAL A 53 -9.09 6.43 -0.96
CA VAL A 53 -10.49 6.47 -1.41
C VAL A 53 -10.67 7.23 -2.73
N ARG A 54 -9.74 8.12 -3.08
CA ARG A 54 -9.81 8.94 -4.31
C ARG A 54 -9.02 8.36 -5.48
N MET A 55 -8.37 7.21 -5.28
CA MET A 55 -7.58 6.55 -6.31
C MET A 55 -8.44 6.34 -7.57
N PRO A 56 -7.92 6.67 -8.77
CA PRO A 56 -8.69 6.56 -10.00
C PRO A 56 -9.15 5.12 -10.24
N PRO A 57 -10.33 4.93 -10.84
CA PRO A 57 -10.76 3.61 -11.27
C PRO A 57 -9.87 3.17 -12.44
N THR A 58 -8.97 2.21 -12.16
CA THR A 58 -8.03 1.55 -13.09
C THR A 58 -6.97 2.43 -13.74
#